data_AF-A0A6G8QB07-F1
#
_entry.id   AF-A0A6G8QB07-F1
#
_cell.length_a   1.000
_cell.length_b   1.000
_cell.length_c   1.000
_cell.angle_alpha   90.00
_cell.angle_beta   90.00
_cell.angle_gamma   90.00
#
_symmetry.space_group_name_H-M   'P 1'
#
loop_
_entity.id
_entity.type
_entity.pdbx_description
1 polymer ?
#
loop_
_entity_poly.entity_id
_entity_poly.type
_entity_poly.pdbx_seq_one_letter_code
_entity_poly.pdbx_strand_id
1 'polypeptide(L)'
;MGVGFASDAWYEVHNRAKRSSRDTKNPQPGAGSHAQAQAPCSRYWLILDRESDVAAVFTIALPDGEGVLPIFSSEEEAGLFILLEASGREWQAEEAAPEDVLHVLFGPRGGVERVALDPVPGLEADVLVELMSLDREGFAALRAGG
;
A
#
# COMPACT_ATOMS: atom_id res chain seq x y z
N MET A 1 -9.54 36.36 -22.39
CA MET A 1 -9.41 36.48 -20.92
C MET A 1 -8.98 35.12 -20.41
N GLY A 2 -7.77 35.04 -19.88
CA GLY A 2 -7.23 33.82 -19.27
C GLY A 2 -7.14 33.96 -17.76
N VAL A 3 -7.08 32.80 -17.10
CA VAL A 3 -6.23 32.36 -15.96
C VAL A 3 -6.70 30.91 -15.67
N GLY A 4 -5.92 29.82 -15.66
CA GLY A 4 -4.49 29.62 -15.86
C GLY A 4 -3.72 29.49 -14.56
N PHE A 5 -3.88 28.40 -13.77
CA PHE A 5 -2.97 27.92 -12.71
C PHE A 5 -3.39 26.48 -12.33
N ALA A 6 -2.53 25.48 -12.07
CA ALA A 6 -1.10 25.30 -12.25
C ALA A 6 -0.84 23.78 -12.02
N SER A 7 -0.68 23.01 -13.10
CA SER A 7 -0.47 21.55 -13.02
C SER A 7 1.01 21.13 -13.17
N ASP A 8 1.94 22.09 -13.27
CA ASP A 8 3.31 21.80 -13.74
C ASP A 8 4.44 22.11 -12.73
N ALA A 9 4.13 22.36 -11.46
CA ALA A 9 5.16 22.76 -10.48
C ALA A 9 5.66 21.66 -9.54
N TRP A 10 5.02 20.49 -9.49
CA TRP A 10 5.41 19.44 -8.52
C TRP A 10 6.40 18.39 -9.05
N TYR A 11 6.70 18.38 -10.36
CA TYR A 11 7.70 17.47 -10.94
C TYR A 11 9.14 18.02 -10.97
N GLU A 12 9.35 19.33 -10.78
CA GLU A 12 10.66 19.96 -11.06
C GLU A 12 11.61 20.11 -9.85
N VAL A 13 11.15 19.87 -8.61
CA VAL A 13 12.02 19.97 -7.41
C VAL A 13 12.81 18.68 -7.16
N HIS A 14 12.37 17.52 -7.68
CA HIS A 14 12.97 16.21 -7.33
C HIS A 14 14.28 15.84 -8.06
N ASN A 15 14.77 16.63 -9.03
CA ASN A 15 15.90 16.22 -9.89
C ASN A 15 17.17 17.07 -9.79
N ARG A 16 17.42 17.71 -8.65
CA ARG A 16 18.69 18.41 -8.38
C ARG A 16 19.70 17.63 -7.54
N ALA A 17 19.26 16.59 -6.80
CA ALA A 17 20.12 15.90 -5.83
C ALA A 17 20.85 14.64 -6.36
N LYS A 18 20.65 14.20 -7.60
CA LYS A 18 21.27 12.95 -8.13
C LYS A 18 22.39 13.16 -9.15
N ARG A 19 22.89 14.39 -9.31
CA ARG A 19 23.88 14.75 -10.35
C ARG A 19 25.30 14.83 -9.79
N SER A 20 25.78 13.78 -9.11
CA SER A 20 27.23 13.61 -8.86
C SER A 20 27.57 12.17 -8.49
N SER A 21 27.50 11.26 -9.46
CA SER A 21 28.51 10.21 -9.62
C SER A 21 28.40 9.64 -11.04
N ARG A 22 29.56 9.38 -11.62
CA ARG A 22 29.86 9.33 -13.06
C ARG A 22 29.38 8.06 -13.76
N ASP A 23 29.14 8.21 -15.06
CA ASP A 23 29.51 7.34 -16.18
C ASP A 23 29.58 5.81 -15.91
N THR A 24 28.79 4.97 -16.57
CA THR A 24 28.95 4.71 -18.01
C THR A 24 27.78 3.88 -18.58
N LYS A 25 27.40 4.24 -19.82
CA LYS A 25 26.86 3.39 -20.91
C LYS A 25 25.35 3.08 -20.96
N ASN A 26 24.69 3.80 -21.87
CA ASN A 26 23.41 3.50 -22.52
C ASN A 26 23.52 2.23 -23.42
N PRO A 27 22.44 1.44 -23.58
CA PRO A 27 21.66 1.60 -24.82
C PRO A 27 20.13 1.69 -24.61
N GLN A 28 19.51 2.35 -25.58
CA GLN A 28 18.12 2.85 -25.61
C GLN A 28 17.20 1.88 -26.41
N PRO A 29 15.91 2.18 -26.61
CA PRO A 29 14.75 1.68 -25.86
C PRO A 29 13.92 0.63 -26.66
N GLY A 30 13.20 -0.25 -25.96
CA GLY A 30 12.23 -1.18 -26.54
C GLY A 30 10.91 -1.14 -25.77
N ALA A 31 9.82 -0.92 -26.49
CA ALA A 31 8.48 -0.68 -25.99
C ALA A 31 7.87 -1.88 -25.24
N GLY A 32 7.07 -1.57 -24.22
CA GLY A 32 5.87 -2.31 -23.83
C GLY A 32 6.07 -3.67 -23.13
N SER A 33 6.01 -3.67 -21.81
CA SER A 33 5.18 -4.64 -21.09
C SER A 33 5.04 -4.24 -19.63
N HIS A 34 3.78 -4.11 -19.21
CA HIS A 34 3.36 -4.05 -17.81
C HIS A 34 3.71 -5.38 -17.13
N ALA A 35 4.95 -5.47 -16.70
CA ALA A 35 5.39 -6.35 -15.66
C ALA A 35 6.46 -5.56 -14.93
N GLN A 36 6.02 -4.63 -14.09
CA GLN A 36 6.80 -4.31 -12.90
C GLN A 36 6.92 -5.65 -12.18
N ALA A 37 8.02 -6.37 -12.45
CA ALA A 37 8.50 -7.38 -11.56
C ALA A 37 8.54 -6.68 -10.19
N GLN A 38 7.57 -7.01 -9.35
CA GLN A 38 7.49 -6.48 -8.00
C GLN A 38 8.76 -7.00 -7.33
N ALA A 39 9.80 -6.16 -7.31
CA ALA A 39 10.91 -6.38 -6.40
C ALA A 39 10.28 -6.58 -5.02
N PRO A 40 10.74 -7.55 -4.21
CA PRO A 40 10.15 -7.78 -2.90
C PRO A 40 10.17 -6.45 -2.15
N CYS A 41 8.99 -5.86 -1.95
CA CYS A 41 8.86 -4.63 -1.19
C CYS A 41 9.33 -4.99 0.22
N SER A 42 10.45 -4.40 0.61
CA SER A 42 11.11 -4.69 1.89
C SER A 42 10.37 -4.07 3.07
N ARG A 43 9.33 -3.26 2.80
CA ARG A 43 8.54 -2.49 3.75
C ARG A 43 7.10 -2.40 3.28
N TYR A 44 6.20 -2.37 4.25
CA TYR A 44 4.77 -2.15 4.09
C TYR A 44 4.31 -1.01 4.96
N TRP A 45 3.15 -0.46 4.64
CA TRP A 45 2.45 0.48 5.50
C TRP A 45 1.11 -0.12 5.92
N LEU A 46 0.89 -0.15 7.23
CA LEU A 46 -0.36 -0.56 7.86
C LEU A 46 -1.05 0.65 8.44
N ILE A 47 -2.38 0.62 8.52
CA ILE A 47 -3.17 1.66 9.17
C ILE A 47 -3.50 1.20 10.59
N LEU A 48 -3.04 1.95 11.58
CA LEU A 48 -3.19 1.64 13.01
C LEU A 48 -3.99 2.72 13.73
N ASP A 49 -4.69 2.31 14.79
CA ASP A 49 -5.38 3.22 15.70
C ASP A 49 -4.39 3.83 16.70
N ARG A 50 -4.17 5.15 16.60
CA ARG A 50 -3.22 5.89 17.45
C ARG A 50 -3.69 6.05 18.89
N GLU A 51 -4.99 6.02 19.16
CA GLU A 51 -5.54 6.21 20.51
C GLU A 51 -5.57 4.93 21.33
N SER A 52 -5.32 3.77 20.70
CA SER A 52 -5.45 2.48 21.37
C SER A 52 -4.12 2.05 22.02
N ASP A 53 -4.15 1.80 23.34
CA ASP A 53 -3.05 1.13 24.06
C ASP A 53 -2.76 -0.27 23.50
N VAL A 54 -3.74 -0.84 22.79
CA VAL A 54 -3.62 -2.08 22.04
C VAL A 54 -3.59 -1.72 20.57
N ALA A 55 -2.44 -1.83 19.91
CA ALA A 55 -2.32 -1.57 18.46
C ALA A 55 -3.41 -2.33 17.68
N ALA A 56 -4.46 -1.61 17.31
CA ALA A 56 -5.59 -2.11 16.57
C ALA A 56 -5.37 -1.75 15.11
N VAL A 57 -5.47 -2.75 14.24
CA VAL A 57 -5.23 -2.58 12.81
C VAL A 57 -6.55 -2.27 12.13
N PHE A 58 -6.54 -1.32 11.21
CA PHE A 58 -7.70 -1.03 10.38
C PHE A 58 -8.02 -2.22 9.48
N THR A 59 -9.31 -2.54 9.36
CA THR A 59 -9.80 -3.59 8.45
C THR A 59 -10.99 -3.07 7.66
N ILE A 60 -11.02 -3.37 6.37
CA ILE A 60 -12.18 -3.15 5.51
C ILE A 60 -13.19 -4.26 5.82
N ALA A 61 -14.40 -3.88 6.22
CA ALA A 61 -15.46 -4.83 6.53
C ALA A 61 -16.09 -5.38 5.24
N LEU A 62 -16.19 -6.70 5.15
CA LEU A 62 -16.90 -7.40 4.09
C LEU A 62 -18.37 -7.64 4.46
N PRO A 63 -19.27 -7.82 3.46
CA PRO A 63 -20.69 -8.07 3.70
C PRO A 63 -21.00 -9.33 4.53
N ASP A 64 -20.11 -10.32 4.52
CA ASP A 64 -20.20 -11.57 5.30
C ASP A 64 -19.68 -11.43 6.75
N GLY A 65 -19.17 -10.26 7.12
CA GLY A 65 -18.60 -9.98 8.43
C GLY A 65 -17.11 -10.31 8.56
N GLU A 66 -16.47 -10.80 7.49
CA GLU A 66 -15.01 -10.95 7.45
C GLU A 66 -14.32 -9.59 7.31
N GLY A 67 -13.07 -9.50 7.78
CA GLY A 67 -12.22 -8.32 7.62
C GLY A 67 -11.12 -8.55 6.59
N VAL A 68 -10.91 -7.56 5.71
CA VAL A 68 -9.73 -7.49 4.85
C VAL A 68 -8.74 -6.51 5.44
N LEU A 69 -7.47 -6.94 5.56
CA LEU A 69 -6.38 -6.06 5.97
C LEU A 69 -5.83 -5.33 4.73
N PRO A 70 -6.03 -4.01 4.62
CA PRO A 70 -5.36 -3.24 3.59
C PRO A 70 -3.87 -3.09 3.93
N ILE A 71 -3.03 -3.30 2.92
CA ILE A 71 -1.58 -3.20 3.02
C ILE A 71 -1.09 -2.34 1.86
N PHE A 72 -0.27 -1.34 2.18
CA PHE A 72 0.21 -0.38 1.21
C PHE A 72 1.72 -0.52 0.97
N SER A 73 2.14 -0.28 -0.26
CA SER A 73 3.52 -0.26 -0.71
C SER A 73 4.19 1.09 -0.51
N SER A 74 3.43 2.11 -0.09
CA SER A 74 3.92 3.45 0.22
C SER A 74 3.14 4.10 1.38
N GLU A 75 3.78 5.04 2.08
CA GLU A 75 3.13 5.86 3.10
C GLU A 75 2.06 6.76 2.50
N GLU A 76 2.33 7.29 1.30
CA GLU A 76 1.47 8.22 0.59
C GLU A 76 0.13 7.59 0.22
N GLU A 77 0.13 6.34 -0.26
CA GLU A 77 -1.10 5.61 -0.58
C GLU A 77 -1.91 5.30 0.67
N ALA A 78 -1.24 4.86 1.76
CA ALA A 78 -1.90 4.65 3.05
C ALA A 78 -2.53 5.93 3.60
N GLY A 79 -1.81 7.06 3.52
CA GLY A 79 -2.30 8.36 3.95
C GLY A 79 -3.50 8.86 3.13
N LEU A 80 -3.46 8.66 1.82
CA LEU A 80 -4.60 8.98 0.94
C LEU A 80 -5.82 8.12 1.28
N PHE A 81 -5.61 6.82 1.54
CA PHE A 81 -6.68 5.93 1.95
C PHE A 81 -7.30 6.35 3.28
N ILE A 82 -6.48 6.72 4.28
CA ILE A 82 -6.97 7.23 5.57
C ILE A 82 -7.87 8.45 5.36
N LEU A 83 -7.44 9.41 4.54
CA LEU A 83 -8.18 10.65 4.30
C LEU A 83 -9.56 10.40 3.67
N LEU A 84 -9.69 9.37 2.84
CA LEU A 84 -10.88 9.12 2.03
C LEU A 84 -11.83 8.09 2.66
N GLU A 85 -11.30 7.06 3.32
CA GLU A 85 -12.09 5.90 3.77
C GLU A 85 -12.12 5.73 5.30
N ALA A 86 -11.05 6.12 6.00
CA ALA A 86 -10.90 5.80 7.42
C ALA A 86 -11.41 6.95 8.31
N SER A 87 -12.69 6.87 8.69
CA SER A 87 -13.30 7.83 9.62
C SER A 87 -13.48 7.27 11.03
N GLY A 88 -13.66 8.16 12.01
CA GLY A 88 -14.12 7.80 13.37
C GLY A 88 -13.06 7.40 14.39
N ARG A 89 -11.77 7.36 14.03
CA ARG A 89 -10.62 7.22 14.95
C ARG A 89 -9.42 8.02 14.45
N GLU A 90 -8.40 8.20 15.31
CA GLU A 90 -7.11 8.76 14.90
C GLU A 90 -6.27 7.69 14.18
N TRP A 91 -6.66 7.35 12.95
CA TRP A 91 -5.94 6.42 12.11
C TRP A 91 -4.61 7.01 11.62
N GLN A 92 -3.55 6.20 11.62
CA GLN A 92 -2.23 6.59 11.14
C GLN A 92 -1.58 5.46 10.33
N ALA A 93 -0.84 5.84 9.27
CA ALA A 93 0.01 4.94 8.53
C ALA A 93 1.32 4.70 9.31
N GLU A 94 1.65 3.44 9.56
CA GLU A 94 2.92 3.04 10.18
C GLU A 94 3.65 2.02 9.31
N GLU A 95 4.97 2.18 9.22
CA GLU A 95 5.84 1.25 8.51
C GLU A 95 5.89 -0.09 9.26
N ALA A 96 5.72 -1.18 8.52
CA ALA A 96 5.77 -2.55 9.00
C ALA A 96 6.71 -3.39 8.15
N ALA A 97 7.50 -4.26 8.82
CA ALA A 97 8.25 -5.27 8.11
C ALA A 97 7.29 -6.36 7.57
N PRO A 98 7.67 -7.10 6.51
CA PRO A 98 6.87 -8.23 6.04
C PRO A 98 6.54 -9.25 7.15
N GLU A 99 7.44 -9.43 8.10
CA GLU A 99 7.26 -10.32 9.25
C GLU A 99 6.19 -9.81 10.23
N ASP A 100 6.11 -8.49 10.42
CA ASP A 100 5.09 -7.86 11.26
C ASP A 100 3.70 -8.04 10.65
N VAL A 101 3.60 -7.90 9.33
CA VAL A 101 2.36 -8.20 8.58
C VAL A 101 1.92 -9.64 8.79
N LEU A 102 2.85 -10.60 8.66
CA LEU A 102 2.54 -12.01 8.90
C LEU A 102 2.11 -12.25 10.36
N HIS A 103 2.73 -11.55 11.31
CA HIS A 103 2.32 -11.62 12.72
C HIS A 103 0.90 -11.10 12.94
N VAL A 104 0.48 -10.05 12.22
CA VAL A 104 -0.91 -9.57 12.26
C VAL A 104 -1.87 -10.61 11.68
N LEU A 105 -1.52 -11.23 10.54
CA LEU A 105 -2.39 -12.18 9.83
C LEU A 105 -2.57 -13.52 10.57
N PHE A 106 -1.49 -14.04 11.17
CA PHE A 106 -1.50 -15.33 11.86
C PHE A 106 -1.57 -15.18 13.39
N GLY A 107 -1.63 -13.96 13.89
CA GLY A 107 -1.63 -13.65 15.31
C GLY A 107 -2.96 -13.99 15.99
N PRO A 108 -2.96 -14.08 17.33
CA PRO A 108 -4.14 -14.41 18.13
C PRO A 108 -5.27 -13.38 18.06
N ARG A 109 -5.04 -12.24 17.39
CA ARG A 109 -6.02 -11.16 17.14
C ARG A 109 -6.61 -11.23 15.73
N GLY A 110 -6.19 -12.19 14.90
CA GLY A 110 -6.50 -12.27 13.48
C GLY A 110 -7.92 -12.79 13.19
N GLY A 111 -8.90 -11.89 13.24
CA GLY A 111 -10.17 -12.05 12.51
C GLY A 111 -10.05 -11.67 11.02
N VAL A 112 -8.83 -11.54 10.52
CA VAL A 112 -8.50 -11.14 9.15
C VAL A 112 -8.14 -12.39 8.37
N GLU A 113 -8.94 -12.71 7.36
CA GLU A 113 -8.70 -13.87 6.50
C GLU A 113 -8.00 -13.50 5.19
N ARG A 114 -8.05 -12.21 4.82
CA ARG A 114 -7.54 -11.72 3.54
C ARG A 114 -6.75 -10.42 3.69
N VAL A 115 -5.83 -10.24 2.75
CA VAL A 115 -5.02 -9.05 2.56
C VAL A 115 -5.42 -8.39 1.26
N ALA A 116 -5.59 -7.08 1.21
CA ALA A 116 -5.63 -6.32 -0.02
C ALA A 116 -4.33 -5.53 -0.21
N LEU A 117 -3.68 -5.67 -1.37
CA LEU A 117 -2.49 -4.91 -1.72
C LEU A 117 -2.87 -3.62 -2.46
N ASP A 118 -2.38 -2.49 -1.95
CA ASP A 118 -2.57 -1.14 -2.51
C ASP A 118 -4.03 -0.85 -2.91
N PRO A 119 -5.01 -1.06 -2.01
CA PRO A 119 -6.40 -0.91 -2.36
C PRO A 119 -6.74 0.53 -2.72
N VAL A 120 -7.44 0.70 -3.84
CA VAL A 120 -7.91 2.02 -4.30
C VAL A 120 -9.12 2.45 -3.47
N PRO A 121 -9.13 3.66 -2.88
CA PRO A 121 -10.28 4.24 -2.21
C PRO A 121 -11.54 4.25 -3.09
N GLY A 122 -12.71 4.08 -2.49
CA GLY A 122 -14.01 4.11 -3.15
C GLY A 122 -14.38 2.84 -3.92
N LEU A 123 -13.56 1.80 -3.83
CA LEU A 123 -13.85 0.52 -4.45
C LEU A 123 -14.80 -0.30 -3.57
N GLU A 124 -15.84 -0.84 -4.20
CA GLU A 124 -16.77 -1.76 -3.53
C GLU A 124 -16.05 -3.02 -3.01
N ALA A 125 -16.46 -3.50 -1.84
CA ALA A 125 -15.83 -4.62 -1.14
C ALA A 125 -15.71 -5.89 -1.99
N ASP A 126 -16.73 -6.19 -2.80
CA ASP A 126 -16.72 -7.37 -3.68
C ASP A 126 -15.63 -7.26 -4.77
N VAL A 127 -15.44 -6.06 -5.32
CA VAL A 127 -14.45 -5.80 -6.37
C VAL A 127 -13.04 -5.78 -5.79
N LEU A 128 -12.89 -5.24 -4.58
CA LEU A 128 -11.64 -5.30 -3.81
C LEU A 128 -11.18 -6.74 -3.61
N VAL A 129 -12.10 -7.62 -3.20
CA VAL A 129 -11.82 -9.03 -2.96
C VAL A 129 -11.37 -9.72 -4.26
N GLU A 130 -12.11 -9.52 -5.35
CA GLU A 130 -11.84 -10.24 -6.60
C GLU A 130 -10.52 -9.84 -7.27
N LEU A 131 -10.15 -8.55 -7.21
CA LEU A 131 -9.04 -8.02 -8.02
C LEU A 131 -7.75 -7.82 -7.24
N MET A 132 -7.82 -7.49 -5.95
CA MET A 132 -6.67 -6.99 -5.19
C MET A 132 -6.45 -7.74 -3.89
N SER A 133 -7.27 -8.74 -3.58
CA SER A 133 -7.13 -9.52 -2.35
C SER A 133 -6.46 -10.87 -2.55
N LEU A 134 -5.70 -11.28 -1.54
CA LEU A 134 -5.14 -12.61 -1.36
C LEU A 134 -5.60 -13.15 -0.02
N ASP A 135 -5.79 -14.46 0.08
CA ASP A 135 -5.85 -15.10 1.39
C ASP A 135 -4.48 -14.97 2.11
N ARG A 136 -4.48 -15.13 3.43
CA ARG A 136 -3.26 -15.02 4.25
C ARG A 136 -2.17 -16.00 3.80
N GLU A 137 -2.54 -17.20 3.35
CA GLU A 137 -1.62 -18.20 2.82
C GLU A 137 -1.00 -17.77 1.48
N GLY A 138 -1.80 -17.20 0.58
CA GLY A 138 -1.36 -16.66 -0.70
C GLY A 138 -0.43 -15.45 -0.53
N PHE A 139 -0.73 -14.58 0.43
CA PHE A 139 0.19 -13.51 0.81
C PHE A 139 1.52 -14.06 1.34
N ALA A 140 1.49 -15.06 2.22
CA ALA A 140 2.72 -15.68 2.74
C ALA A 140 3.55 -16.37 1.64
N ALA A 141 2.89 -17.03 0.69
CA ALA A 141 3.54 -17.65 -0.46
C ALA A 141 4.21 -16.61 -1.37
N LEU A 142 3.54 -15.47 -1.60
CA LEU A 142 4.11 -14.34 -2.35
C LEU A 142 5.41 -13.83 -1.71
N ARG A 143 5.52 -13.86 -0.37
CA ARG A 143 6.75 -13.51 0.36
C ARG A 143 7.86 -14.54 0.26
N ALA A 144 7.51 -15.81 0.26
CA ALA A 144 8.49 -16.89 0.25
C ALA A 144 9.15 -17.08 -1.13
N GLY A 145 8.56 -16.57 -2.21
CA GLY A 145 8.99 -16.78 -3.60
C GLY A 145 10.01 -15.77 -4.17
N GLY A 146 10.76 -15.05 -3.34
CA GLY A 146 11.74 -14.03 -3.76
C GLY A 146 13.11 -14.58 -4.17
#